data_AF-A0A3D4QVQ7-F1
#
_entry.id   AF-A0A3D4QVQ7-F1
#
_cell.length_a   1.000
_cell.length_b   1.000
_cell.length_c   1.000
_cell.angle_alpha   90.00
_cell.angle_beta   90.00
_cell.angle_gamma   90.00
#
_symmetry.space_group_name_H-M   'P 1'
#
loop_
_entity.id
_entity.type
_entity.pdbx_description
1 polymer ?
#
loop_
_entity_poly.entity_id
_entity_poly.type
_entity_poly.pdbx_seq_one_letter_code
_entity_poly.pdbx_strand_id
1 'polypeptide(L)' 'MTVWQEKKIQYQVNGTWVMYSKYSDQGYEEIKQEVLDTGKVIYHRKITQLGREFILDICKEAA' A
#
# COMPACT_ATOMS: atom_id res chain seq x y z
N MET A 1 -7.61 12.34 -5.67
CA MET A 1 -6.72 11.65 -4.69
C MET A 1 -7.25 11.75 -3.25
N THR A 2 -8.56 11.92 -3.04
CA THR A 2 -9.24 12.10 -1.73
C THR A 2 -10.02 10.86 -1.29
N VAL A 3 -10.60 10.12 -2.24
CA VAL A 3 -11.45 8.92 -2.00
C VAL A 3 -10.78 7.83 -1.14
N TRP A 4 -9.45 7.73 -1.19
CA TRP A 4 -8.69 6.66 -0.54
C TRP A 4 -8.52 6.89 0.97
N GLN A 5 -8.31 8.16 1.36
CA GLN A 5 -8.22 8.57 2.76
C GLN A 5 -9.60 8.59 3.41
N GLU A 6 -10.62 9.05 2.68
CA GLU A 6 -12.01 9.07 3.16
C GLU A 6 -12.54 7.66 3.46
N LYS A 7 -12.21 6.68 2.60
CA LYS A 7 -12.57 5.27 2.79
C LYS A 7 -11.63 4.52 3.74
N LYS A 8 -10.64 5.20 4.34
CA LYS A 8 -9.62 4.63 5.24
C LYS A 8 -8.93 3.41 4.63
N ILE A 9 -8.63 3.45 3.34
CA ILE A 9 -7.95 2.37 2.61
C ILE A 9 -6.45 2.51 2.79
N GLN A 10 -5.93 3.68 2.43
CA GLN A 10 -4.52 4.03 2.58
C GLN A 10 -4.35 5.43 3.17
N TYR A 11 -3.23 5.63 3.86
CA TYR A 11 -2.76 6.93 4.32
C TYR A 11 -1.32 7.15 3.88
N GLN A 12 -0.89 8.42 3.81
CA GLN A 12 0.46 8.78 3.43
C GLN A 12 1.30 9.11 4.66
N VAL A 13 2.49 8.53 4.76
CA VAL A 13 3.49 8.86 5.78
C VAL A 13 4.88 8.86 5.15
N ASN A 14 5.66 9.93 5.37
CA ASN A 14 7.01 10.09 4.84
C ASN A 14 7.11 9.83 3.31
N GLY A 15 6.14 10.32 2.54
CA GLY A 15 6.09 10.13 1.09
C GLY A 15 5.69 8.72 0.62
N THR A 16 5.36 7.81 1.54
CA THR A 16 4.96 6.43 1.24
C THR A 16 3.47 6.23 1.54
N TRP A 17 2.76 5.52 0.66
CA TRP A 17 1.39 5.09 0.91
C TRP A 17 1.37 3.77 1.68
N VAL A 18 0.50 3.69 2.67
CA VAL A 18 0.42 2.58 3.62
C VAL A 18 -1.03 2.20 3.81
N MET A 19 -1.35 0.91 3.71
CA MET A 19 -2.67 0.40 4.07
C MET A 19 -2.96 0.63 5.56
N TYR A 20 -4.21 0.97 5.88
CA TYR A 20 -4.65 0.98 7.29
C TYR A 20 -4.55 -0.43 7.90
N SER A 21 -4.38 -0.50 9.22
CA SER A 21 -4.20 -1.78 9.95
C SER A 21 -5.25 -2.83 9.61
N LYS A 22 -6.51 -2.42 9.39
CA LYS A 22 -7.62 -3.28 8.95
C LYS A 22 -7.30 -4.11 7.68
N TYR A 23 -6.46 -3.57 6.80
CA TYR A 23 -6.11 -4.15 5.50
C TYR A 23 -4.66 -4.63 5.41
N SER A 24 -3.85 -4.39 6.45
CA SER A 24 -2.41 -4.68 6.47
C SER A 24 -2.10 -6.17 6.34
N ASP A 25 -2.90 -7.04 6.97
CA ASP A 25 -2.62 -8.48 7.04
C ASP A 25 -3.33 -9.30 5.95
N GLN A 26 -3.93 -8.62 4.96
CA GLN A 26 -4.71 -9.28 3.90
C GLN A 26 -3.87 -9.64 2.66
N GLY A 27 -2.54 -9.45 2.73
CA GLY A 27 -1.63 -9.72 1.60
C GLY A 27 -1.73 -8.69 0.46
N TYR A 28 -2.31 -7.52 0.73
CA TYR A 28 -2.45 -6.45 -0.27
C TYR A 28 -1.16 -5.66 -0.50
N GLU A 29 -0.26 -5.68 0.48
CA GLU A 29 1.06 -5.07 0.38
C GLU A 29 2.14 -6.12 0.63
N GLU A 30 3.25 -5.98 -0.07
CA GLU A 30 4.48 -6.75 0.17
C GLU A 30 5.59 -5.78 0.53
N ILE A 31 6.43 -6.16 1.50
CA ILE A 31 7.62 -5.42 1.88
C ILE A 31 8.83 -6.21 1.40
N LYS A 32 9.60 -5.62 0.49
CA LYS A 32 10.88 -6.17 0.03
C LYS A 32 12.03 -5.36 0.60
N GLN A 33 12.91 -6.04 1.32
CA GLN A 33 14.15 -5.45 1.78
C GLN A 33 15.21 -5.54 0.68
N GLU A 34 15.95 -4.45 0.49
CA GLU A 34 17.12 -4.37 -0.36
C GLU A 34 18.28 -3.79 0.46
N VAL A 35 19.45 -4.44 0.39
CA VAL A 35 20.67 -3.92 0.99
C VAL A 35 21.49 -3.33 -0.15
N LEU A 36 21.73 -2.02 -0.11
CA LEU A 36 22.57 -1.34 -1.08
C LEU A 36 24.04 -1.68 -0.85
N ASP A 37 24.86 -1.51 -1.89
CA ASP A 37 26.32 -1.72 -1.82
C ASP A 37 27.00 -0.83 -0.76
N THR A 38 26.36 0.27 -0.37
CA THR A 38 26.82 1.17 0.70
C THR A 38 26.53 0.64 2.12
N GLY A 39 25.91 -0.54 2.25
CA GLY A 39 25.45 -1.12 3.51
C GLY A 39 24.12 -0.55 4.01
N LYS A 40 23.53 0.42 3.30
CA LYS A 40 22.22 0.99 3.65
C LYS A 40 21.10 0.00 3.30
N VAL A 41 20.22 -0.24 4.26
CA VAL A 41 19.00 -1.05 4.07
C VAL A 41 17.85 -0.15 3.61
N ILE A 42 17.20 -0.53 2.51
CA ILE A 42 15.99 0.10 1.98
C ILE A 42 14.84 -0.89 2.03
N TYR A 43 13.68 -0.41 2.47
CA TYR A 43 12.44 -1.18 2.45
C TYR A 43 11.52 -0.63 1.36
N HIS A 44 11.24 -1.47 0.37
CA HIS A 44 10.27 -1.18 -0.67
C HIS A 44 8.91 -1.73 -0.26
N ARG A 45 7.91 -0.86 -0.20
CA ARG A 45 6.52 -1.26 -0.07
C ARG A 45 5.88 -1.29 -1.45
N LYS A 46 5.34 -2.45 -1.83
CA LYS A 46 4.69 -2.67 -3.13
C LYS A 46 3.27 -3.16 -2.92
N ILE A 47 2.36 -2.70 -3.79
CA ILE A 47 1.01 -3.25 -3.86
C ILE A 47 1.07 -4.57 -4.63
N THR A 48 0.51 -5.63 -4.04
CA THR A 48 0.41 -6.93 -4.69
C THR A 48 -0.69 -6.91 -5.75
N GLN A 49 -0.76 -7.94 -6.59
CA GLN A 49 -1.89 -8.05 -7.54
C GLN A 49 -3.23 -8.08 -6.80
N LEU A 50 -3.33 -8.82 -5.69
CA LEU A 50 -4.51 -8.87 -4.84
C LEU A 50 -4.87 -7.49 -4.27
N GLY A 51 -3.88 -6.73 -3.79
CA GLY A 51 -4.10 -5.38 -3.32
C GLY A 51 -4.61 -4.44 -4.41
N ARG A 52 -4.10 -4.59 -5.65
CA ARG A 52 -4.57 -3.84 -6.81
C ARG A 52 -6.03 -4.16 -7.15
N GLU A 53 -6.40 -5.43 -7.17
CA GLU A 53 -7.77 -5.88 -7.44
C GLU A 53 -8.75 -5.30 -6.40
N PHE A 54 -8.41 -5.42 -5.11
CA PHE A 54 -9.18 -4.84 -4.00
C PHE A 54 -9.40 -3.33 -4.15
N ILE A 55 -8.33 -2.57 -4.45
CA ILE A 55 -8.41 -1.13 -4.69
C ILE A 55 -9.36 -0.82 -5.85
N LEU A 56 -9.22 -1.54 -6.96
CA LEU A 56 -10.01 -1.30 -8.16
C LEU A 56 -11.50 -1.58 -7.92
N ASP A 57 -11.83 -2.63 -7.17
CA ASP A 57 -13.21 -2.97 -6.85
C ASP A 57 -13.86 -1.89 -5.98
N ILE A 58 -13.14 -1.36 -4.98
CA ILE A 58 -13.63 -0.21 -4.20
C ILE A 58 -13.84 1.04 -5.07
N CYS A 59 -12.95 1.29 -6.03
CA CYS A 59 -13.09 2.42 -6.93
C CYS A 59 -14.25 2.26 -7.91
N LYS A 60 -14.56 1.02 -8.36
CA LYS A 60 -15.72 0.74 -9.22
C LYS A 60 -17.04 0.87 -8.48
N GLU A 61 -17.11 0.43 -7.22
CA GLU A 61 -18.30 0.61 -6.37
C GLU A 61 -18.57 2.08 -6.01
N ALA A 62 -17.57 2.95 -6.15
CA ALA A 62 -17.67 4.38 -5.88
C ALA A 62 -18.03 5.21 -7.13
N ALA A 63 -18.23 4.58 -8.29
CA ALA A 63 -18.62 5.20 -9.56
C ALA A 63 -20.10 4.94 -9.86
#